data_AF-A0A8T7KG89-F1
#
_entry.id   AF-A0A8T7KG89-F1
#
_cell.length_a   1.000
_cell.length_b   1.000
_cell.length_c   1.000
_cell.angle_alpha   90.00
_cell.angle_beta   90.00
_cell.angle_gamma   90.00
#
_symmetry.space_group_name_H-M   'P 1'
#
loop_
_entity.id
_entity.type
_entity.pdbx_description
1 polymer ?
#
loop_
_entity_poly.entity_id
_entity_poly.type
_entity_poly.pdbx_seq_one_letter_code
_entity_poly.pdbx_strand_id
1 'polypeptide(L)'
;HTIRRLSLGLPVAETEPGKLPETLLMRVNGDVALSPWGEVIWGQERKTLYTETLLPSPDERLVFGPQFERSVRDLPPDRLALVNERIDDLVRYLVAGHNPKALDVKSLRGNPRPPSTHECNAWSDRDARRIFVHYEGAKLVLDALDRGLH
;
A
#
# COMPACT_ATOMS: atom_id res chain seq x y z
N HIS A 1 0.98 10.44 -6.25
CA HIS A 1 2.09 9.54 -5.85
C HIS A 1 3.04 10.20 -4.86
N THR A 2 3.67 11.35 -5.18
CA THR A 2 4.70 11.97 -4.33
C THR A 2 4.26 12.31 -2.90
N ILE A 3 3.10 12.97 -2.70
CA ILE A 3 2.58 13.26 -1.35
C ILE A 3 2.37 11.97 -0.54
N ARG A 4 1.77 10.94 -1.16
CA ARG A 4 1.57 9.62 -0.54
C ARG A 4 2.90 8.99 -0.12
N ARG A 5 3.92 8.98 -1.00
CA ARG A 5 5.27 8.48 -0.67
C ARG A 5 5.90 9.24 0.50
N LEU A 6 5.86 10.57 0.46
CA LEU A 6 6.38 11.42 1.54
C LEU A 6 5.69 11.13 2.88
N SER A 7 4.36 10.97 2.88
CA SER A 7 3.58 10.63 4.09
C SER A 7 3.92 9.25 4.67
N LEU A 8 4.49 8.37 3.86
CA LEU A 8 4.96 7.05 4.29
C LEU A 8 6.41 7.06 4.76
N GLY A 9 7.06 8.23 4.77
CA GLY A 9 8.48 8.38 5.10
C GLY A 9 9.41 7.75 4.05
N LEU A 10 8.94 7.60 2.81
CA LEU A 10 9.70 6.97 1.74
C LEU A 10 10.51 8.00 0.96
N PRO A 11 11.73 7.65 0.50
CA PRO A 11 12.53 8.54 -0.31
C PRO A 11 11.85 8.84 -1.64
N VAL A 12 11.99 10.10 -2.07
CA VAL A 12 11.54 10.60 -3.38
C VAL A 12 12.72 11.30 -4.06
N ALA A 13 12.80 11.21 -5.39
CA ALA A 13 13.86 11.89 -6.13
C ALA A 13 13.73 13.41 -5.95
N GLU A 14 14.85 14.12 -5.83
CA GLU A 14 14.86 15.57 -5.53
C GLU A 14 14.06 16.44 -6.51
N THR A 15 13.91 15.97 -7.75
CA THR A 15 13.16 16.66 -8.81
C THR A 15 11.64 16.48 -8.72
N GLU A 16 11.14 15.47 -8.00
CA GLU A 16 9.70 15.24 -7.85
C GLU A 16 9.01 16.26 -6.93
N PRO A 17 9.56 16.61 -5.75
CA PRO A 17 8.97 17.61 -4.87
C PRO A 17 8.85 19.00 -5.49
N GLY A 18 9.68 19.35 -6.48
CA GLY A 18 9.64 20.67 -7.13
C GLY A 18 8.33 21.01 -7.85
N LYS A 19 7.43 20.02 -8.02
CA LYS A 19 6.08 20.21 -8.57
C LYS A 19 5.01 20.50 -7.50
N LEU A 20 5.36 20.38 -6.22
CA LEU A 20 4.45 20.64 -5.11
C LEU A 20 4.71 22.04 -4.54
N PRO A 21 3.68 22.75 -4.05
CA PRO A 21 3.89 24.00 -3.33
C PRO A 21 4.84 23.83 -2.16
N GLU A 22 5.82 24.73 -2.01
CA GLU A 22 6.82 24.68 -0.92
C GLU A 22 6.17 24.66 0.47
N THR A 23 4.99 25.26 0.63
CA THR A 23 4.22 25.27 1.88
C THR A 23 3.82 23.88 2.36
N LEU A 24 3.75 22.88 1.46
CA LEU A 24 3.43 21.49 1.79
C LEU A 24 4.66 20.67 2.16
N LEU A 25 5.85 21.22 2.00
CA LEU A 25 7.11 20.52 2.14
C LEU A 25 7.95 21.13 3.25
N MET A 26 8.80 20.32 3.86
CA MET A 26 9.87 20.80 4.72
C MET A 26 11.14 20.00 4.47
N ARG A 27 12.28 20.62 4.78
CA ARG A 27 13.59 19.98 4.66
C ARG A 27 14.21 19.81 6.04
N VAL A 28 14.62 18.60 6.37
CA VAL A 28 15.28 18.27 7.64
C VAL A 28 16.54 17.50 7.31
N ASN A 29 17.71 18.04 7.67
CA ASN A 29 19.01 17.41 7.43
C ASN A 29 19.26 16.99 5.96
N GLY A 30 18.68 17.71 4.99
CA GLY A 30 18.78 17.40 3.56
C GLY A 30 17.63 16.55 3.02
N ASP A 31 16.89 15.85 3.87
CA ASP A 31 15.74 15.05 3.46
C ASP A 31 14.49 15.92 3.26
N VAL A 32 13.66 15.56 2.28
CA VAL A 32 12.36 16.19 2.03
C VAL A 32 11.26 15.39 2.69
N ALA A 33 10.41 16.06 3.46
CA ALA A 33 9.23 15.50 4.10
C ALA A 33 8.01 16.41 3.85
N LEU A 34 6.81 15.94 4.22
CA LEU A 34 5.65 16.81 4.30
C LEU A 34 5.83 17.80 5.46
N SER A 35 5.46 19.06 5.24
CA SER A 35 5.33 20.04 6.31
C SER A 35 4.15 19.66 7.22
N PRO A 36 4.03 20.25 8.43
CA PRO A 36 2.84 20.07 9.26
C PRO A 36 1.53 20.41 8.53
N TRP A 37 1.55 21.40 7.63
CA TRP A 37 0.40 21.74 6.79
C TRP A 37 0.15 20.65 5.73
N GLY A 38 1.21 20.15 5.10
CA GLY A 38 1.14 19.04 4.15
C GLY A 38 0.52 17.78 4.77
N GLU A 39 0.91 17.44 6.00
CA GLU A 39 0.32 16.32 6.76
C GLU A 39 -1.17 16.50 7.05
N VAL A 40 -1.59 17.73 7.40
CA VAL A 40 -3.01 18.03 7.64
C VAL A 40 -3.85 17.87 6.37
N ILE A 41 -3.42 18.45 5.24
CA ILE A 41 -4.14 18.29 3.96
C ILE A 41 -4.20 16.83 3.57
N TRP A 42 -3.05 16.16 3.59
CA TRP A 42 -3.00 14.77 3.18
C TRP A 42 -3.88 13.91 4.09
N GLY A 43 -3.87 14.13 5.40
CA GLY A 43 -4.72 13.41 6.34
C GLY A 43 -6.22 13.62 6.11
N GLN A 44 -6.64 14.79 5.63
CA GLN A 44 -8.03 15.07 5.26
C GLN A 44 -8.41 14.37 3.94
N GLU A 45 -7.63 14.58 2.88
CA GLU A 45 -7.88 14.04 1.55
C GLU A 45 -7.76 12.52 1.50
N ARG A 46 -6.77 11.95 2.21
CA ARG A 46 -6.50 10.50 2.24
C ARG A 46 -7.73 9.72 2.67
N LYS A 47 -8.49 10.20 3.66
CA LYS A 47 -9.68 9.51 4.15
C LYS A 47 -10.71 9.33 3.05
N THR A 48 -11.00 10.39 2.31
CA THR A 48 -11.94 10.37 1.19
C THR A 48 -11.41 9.49 0.05
N LEU A 49 -10.18 9.76 -0.40
CA LEU A 49 -9.56 9.02 -1.51
C LEU A 49 -9.50 7.52 -1.28
N TYR A 50 -9.20 7.09 -0.04
CA TYR A 50 -9.04 5.67 0.28
C TYR A 50 -10.37 4.92 0.26
N THR A 51 -11.49 5.63 0.44
CA THR A 51 -12.84 5.06 0.41
C THR A 51 -13.50 5.06 -0.97
N GLU A 52 -13.04 5.92 -1.88
CA GLU A 52 -13.69 6.12 -3.18
C GLU A 52 -13.12 5.26 -4.30
N THR A 53 -11.81 4.99 -4.29
CA THR A 53 -11.15 4.27 -5.38
C THR A 53 -9.92 3.49 -4.92
N LEU A 54 -9.58 2.44 -5.68
CA LEU A 54 -8.29 1.77 -5.54
C LEU A 54 -7.21 2.72 -6.09
N LEU A 55 -6.40 3.29 -5.20
CA LEU A 55 -5.35 4.19 -5.62
C LEU A 55 -4.19 3.40 -6.25
N PRO A 56 -3.61 3.89 -7.36
CA PRO A 56 -2.44 3.26 -7.95
C PRO A 56 -1.29 3.22 -6.93
N SER A 57 -0.46 2.18 -7.05
CA SER A 57 0.65 1.96 -6.14
C SER A 57 1.58 3.18 -6.06
N PRO A 58 2.02 3.61 -4.85
CA PRO A 58 3.03 4.65 -4.71
C PRO A 58 4.45 4.18 -5.02
N ASP A 59 4.68 2.89 -5.35
CA ASP A 59 5.98 2.34 -5.74
C ASP A 59 5.82 1.34 -6.89
N GLU A 60 6.64 1.47 -7.93
CA GLU A 60 6.57 0.64 -9.14
C GLU A 60 6.88 -0.85 -8.90
N ARG A 61 7.50 -1.18 -7.76
CA ARG A 61 7.76 -2.56 -7.38
C ARG A 61 6.52 -3.27 -6.86
N LEU A 62 5.46 -2.55 -6.48
CA LEU A 62 4.19 -3.16 -6.09
C LEU A 62 3.21 -3.04 -7.26
N VAL A 63 2.87 -4.17 -7.87
CA VAL A 63 2.06 -4.25 -9.09
C VAL A 63 0.72 -4.89 -8.80
N PHE A 64 -0.36 -4.34 -9.35
CA PHE A 64 -1.69 -4.91 -9.19
C PHE A 64 -1.97 -5.88 -10.33
N GLY A 65 -2.21 -7.14 -9.99
CA GLY A 65 -2.66 -8.14 -10.96
C GLY A 65 -4.14 -7.95 -11.32
N PRO A 66 -4.56 -8.40 -12.51
CA PRO A 66 -5.93 -8.21 -12.99
C PRO A 66 -6.97 -8.94 -12.12
N GLN A 67 -6.59 -10.03 -11.45
CA GLN A 67 -7.47 -10.73 -10.52
C GLN A 67 -7.61 -9.97 -9.20
N PHE A 68 -6.55 -9.32 -8.72
CA PHE A 68 -6.60 -8.47 -7.54
C PHE A 68 -7.52 -7.28 -7.77
N GLU A 69 -7.35 -6.55 -8.87
CA GLU A 69 -8.21 -5.42 -9.24
C GLU A 69 -9.69 -5.82 -9.34
N ARG A 70 -9.98 -7.00 -9.90
CA ARG A 70 -11.34 -7.55 -9.91
C ARG A 70 -11.86 -7.86 -8.51
N SER A 71 -11.04 -8.44 -7.64
CA SER A 71 -11.44 -8.82 -6.27
C SER A 71 -11.73 -7.64 -5.34
N VAL A 72 -11.22 -6.45 -5.65
CA VAL A 72 -11.40 -5.25 -4.82
C VAL A 72 -12.43 -4.25 -5.37
N ARG A 73 -12.91 -4.46 -6.60
CA ARG A 73 -13.78 -3.51 -7.33
C ARG A 73 -15.08 -3.19 -6.61
N ASP A 74 -15.73 -4.21 -6.06
CA ASP A 74 -17.07 -4.09 -5.48
C ASP A 74 -17.03 -4.07 -3.94
N LEU A 75 -15.88 -3.70 -3.38
CA LEU A 75 -15.74 -3.58 -1.93
C LEU A 75 -16.54 -2.39 -1.39
N PRO A 76 -17.17 -2.55 -0.22
CA PRO A 76 -17.68 -1.41 0.54
C PRO A 76 -16.57 -0.38 0.82
N PRO A 77 -16.90 0.92 0.93
CA PRO A 77 -15.91 1.99 1.10
C PRO A 77 -14.95 1.80 2.28
N ASP A 78 -15.43 1.27 3.41
CA ASP A 78 -14.61 0.95 4.59
C ASP A 78 -13.57 -0.15 4.30
N ARG A 79 -13.92 -1.14 3.48
CA ARG A 79 -13.02 -2.23 3.08
C ARG A 79 -12.02 -1.80 2.03
N LEU A 80 -12.44 -0.97 1.09
CA LEU A 80 -11.54 -0.36 0.11
C LEU A 80 -10.48 0.50 0.81
N ALA A 81 -10.87 1.22 1.87
CA ALA A 81 -9.92 1.99 2.67
C ALA A 81 -8.85 1.10 3.31
N LEU A 82 -9.24 -0.03 3.90
CA LEU A 82 -8.30 -1.00 4.46
C LEU A 82 -7.35 -1.55 3.38
N VAL A 83 -7.84 -1.83 2.18
CA VAL A 83 -6.99 -2.27 1.05
C VAL A 83 -5.95 -1.20 0.70
N ASN A 84 -6.35 0.06 0.57
CA ASN A 84 -5.43 1.16 0.30
C ASN A 84 -4.37 1.34 1.41
N GLU A 85 -4.75 1.15 2.68
CA GLU A 85 -3.80 1.12 3.80
C GLU A 85 -2.85 -0.08 3.75
N ARG A 86 -3.33 -1.27 3.37
CA ARG A 86 -2.45 -2.43 3.20
C ARG A 86 -1.46 -2.24 2.06
N ILE A 87 -1.86 -1.56 0.99
CA ILE A 87 -0.96 -1.20 -0.12
C ILE A 87 0.17 -0.30 0.40
N ASP A 88 -0.13 0.68 1.25
CA ASP A 88 0.90 1.51 1.90
C ASP A 88 1.87 0.68 2.75
N ASP A 89 1.32 -0.23 3.56
CA ASP A 89 2.10 -1.11 4.42
C ASP A 89 2.99 -2.04 3.60
N LEU A 90 2.49 -2.58 2.48
CA LEU A 90 3.25 -3.42 1.55
C LEU A 90 4.39 -2.65 0.88
N VAL A 91 4.16 -1.38 0.52
CA VAL A 91 5.22 -0.54 -0.05
C VAL A 91 6.30 -0.28 1.00
N ARG A 92 5.92 0.04 2.25
CA ARG A 92 6.88 0.22 3.35
C ARG A 92 7.66 -1.06 3.64
N TYR A 93 7.01 -2.22 3.55
CA TYR A 93 7.65 -3.51 3.64
C TYR A 93 8.69 -3.72 2.52
N LEU A 94 8.35 -3.42 1.26
CA LEU A 94 9.25 -3.57 0.12
C LEU A 94 10.44 -2.60 0.13
N VAL A 95 10.22 -1.36 0.58
CA VAL A 95 11.27 -0.33 0.55
C VAL A 95 12.17 -0.41 1.78
N ALA A 96 11.58 -0.60 2.96
CA ALA A 96 12.26 -0.44 4.25
C ALA A 96 12.29 -1.72 5.10
N GLY A 97 11.73 -2.83 4.62
CA GLY A 97 11.64 -4.08 5.37
C GLY A 97 10.66 -4.03 6.55
N HIS A 98 9.84 -2.98 6.66
CA HIS A 98 8.90 -2.80 7.76
C HIS A 98 7.67 -3.71 7.61
N ASN A 99 7.64 -4.84 8.32
CA ASN A 99 6.51 -5.79 8.35
C ASN A 99 5.75 -5.69 9.70
N PRO A 100 4.76 -4.78 9.83
CA PRO A 100 4.00 -4.68 11.08
C PRO A 100 3.11 -5.92 11.28
N LYS A 101 2.79 -6.25 12.53
CA LYS A 101 1.92 -7.40 12.88
C LYS A 101 0.56 -7.35 12.18
N ALA A 102 0.04 -6.15 11.93
CA ALA A 102 -1.21 -5.95 11.21
C ALA A 102 -1.12 -6.34 9.73
N LEU A 103 0.07 -6.28 9.12
CA LEU A 103 0.32 -6.72 7.75
C LEU A 103 0.68 -8.21 7.69
N ASP A 104 1.65 -8.67 8.48
CA ASP A 104 2.05 -10.09 8.57
C ASP A 104 2.32 -10.74 7.19
N VAL A 105 3.23 -10.16 6.40
CA VAL A 105 3.69 -10.81 5.15
C VAL A 105 4.42 -12.10 5.51
N LYS A 106 4.00 -13.21 4.91
CA LYS A 106 4.61 -14.54 5.10
C LYS A 106 4.43 -15.44 3.89
N SER A 107 5.34 -16.39 3.72
CA SER A 107 5.25 -17.40 2.66
C SER A 107 4.09 -18.38 2.95
N LEU A 108 3.38 -18.78 1.89
CA LEU A 108 2.36 -19.82 1.97
C LEU A 108 2.99 -21.16 2.36
N ARG A 109 2.29 -21.94 3.18
CA ARG A 109 2.74 -23.28 3.61
C ARG A 109 1.67 -24.31 3.30
N GLY A 110 2.09 -25.49 2.84
CA GLY A 110 1.23 -26.66 2.66
C GLY A 110 0.33 -26.61 1.43
N ASN A 111 -0.60 -25.64 1.37
CA ASN A 111 -1.59 -25.54 0.31
C ASN A 111 -1.12 -24.59 -0.81
N PRO A 112 -0.74 -25.08 -2.00
CA PRO A 112 -0.32 -24.22 -3.09
C PRO A 112 -1.52 -23.48 -3.67
N ARG A 113 -1.42 -22.15 -3.79
CA ARG A 113 -2.35 -21.30 -4.54
C ARG A 113 -1.60 -20.63 -5.69
N PRO A 114 -1.19 -21.36 -6.75
CA PRO A 114 -0.46 -20.75 -7.86
C PRO A 114 -1.27 -19.59 -8.49
N PRO A 115 -0.63 -18.47 -8.86
CA PRO A 115 0.81 -18.20 -8.80
C PRO A 115 1.31 -17.70 -7.44
N SER A 116 0.42 -17.44 -6.48
CA SER A 116 0.76 -16.85 -5.20
C SER A 116 1.74 -17.69 -4.40
N THR A 117 2.72 -17.02 -3.82
CA THR A 117 3.79 -17.62 -3.00
C THR A 117 3.75 -17.11 -1.56
N HIS A 118 3.15 -15.94 -1.33
CA HIS A 118 3.03 -15.29 -0.04
C HIS A 118 1.61 -14.79 0.18
N GLU A 119 1.31 -14.46 1.43
CA GLU A 119 0.09 -13.78 1.83
C GLU A 119 0.39 -12.70 2.88
N CYS A 120 -0.52 -11.74 3.01
CA CYS A 120 -0.57 -10.82 4.13
C CYS A 120 -2.03 -10.62 4.58
N ASN A 121 -2.22 -10.12 5.79
CA ASN A 121 -3.54 -9.72 6.30
C ASN A 121 -4.09 -8.56 5.47
N ALA A 122 -5.36 -8.68 5.05
CA ALA A 122 -6.15 -7.54 4.60
C ALA A 122 -6.88 -6.91 5.78
N TRP A 123 -7.62 -7.73 6.53
CA TRP A 123 -8.31 -7.40 7.78
C TRP A 123 -8.68 -8.70 8.52
N SER A 124 -9.05 -8.59 9.79
CA SER A 124 -9.23 -9.74 10.69
C SER A 124 -10.59 -9.82 11.39
N ASP A 125 -11.53 -8.93 11.09
CA ASP A 125 -12.89 -9.02 11.63
C ASP A 125 -13.76 -10.00 10.81
N ARG A 126 -15.07 -10.05 11.09
CA ARG A 126 -16.11 -11.07 10.77
C ARG A 126 -16.05 -11.83 9.41
N ASP A 127 -15.28 -11.39 8.43
CA ASP A 127 -14.93 -12.11 7.20
C ASP A 127 -13.45 -11.85 6.88
N ALA A 128 -12.54 -12.41 7.68
CA ALA A 128 -11.12 -12.12 7.58
C ALA A 128 -10.59 -12.43 6.16
N ARG A 129 -9.90 -11.44 5.57
CA ARG A 129 -9.33 -11.55 4.23
C ARG A 129 -7.81 -11.45 4.25
N ARG A 130 -7.22 -12.09 3.25
CA ARG A 130 -5.80 -12.08 2.91
C ARG A 130 -5.60 -11.48 1.53
N ILE A 131 -4.52 -10.74 1.36
CA ILE A 131 -4.00 -10.40 0.04
C ILE A 131 -2.95 -11.45 -0.30
N PHE A 132 -3.18 -12.18 -1.38
CA PHE A 132 -2.26 -13.16 -1.93
C PHE A 132 -1.34 -12.49 -2.95
N VAL A 133 -0.06 -12.83 -2.90
CA VAL A 133 0.97 -12.15 -3.69
C VAL A 133 2.04 -13.13 -4.16
N HIS A 134 2.78 -12.76 -5.19
CA HIS A 134 4.02 -13.42 -5.56
C HIS A 134 5.11 -12.44 -5.97
N TYR A 135 6.35 -12.90 -5.94
CA TYR A 135 7.49 -12.13 -6.42
C TYR A 135 7.78 -12.47 -7.89
N GLU A 136 7.91 -11.44 -8.71
CA GLU A 136 8.49 -11.50 -10.06
C GLU A 136 9.79 -10.69 -10.06
N GLY A 137 10.91 -11.35 -9.78
CA GLY A 137 12.18 -10.68 -9.54
C GLY A 137 12.10 -9.75 -8.33
N ALA A 138 12.31 -8.44 -8.55
CA ALA A 138 12.22 -7.42 -7.50
C ALA A 138 10.80 -6.85 -7.29
N LYS A 139 9.82 -7.28 -8.11
CA LYS A 139 8.44 -6.82 -8.02
C LYS A 139 7.62 -7.77 -7.15
N LEU A 140 6.71 -7.21 -6.38
CA LEU A 140 5.64 -7.92 -5.68
C LEU A 140 4.33 -7.69 -6.41
N VAL A 141 3.77 -8.76 -6.96
CA VAL A 141 2.51 -8.72 -7.70
C VAL A 141 1.37 -9.13 -6.77
N LEU A 142 0.32 -8.31 -6.68
CA LEU A 142 -0.90 -8.60 -5.95
C LEU A 142 -1.79 -9.49 -6.82
N ASP A 143 -2.04 -10.72 -6.38
CA ASP A 143 -2.79 -11.71 -7.16
C ASP A 143 -4.28 -11.65 -6.89
N ALA A 144 -4.69 -11.64 -5.62
CA ALA A 144 -6.09 -11.67 -5.23
C ALA A 144 -6.28 -11.22 -3.78
N LEU A 145 -7.42 -10.60 -3.51
CA LEU A 145 -7.99 -10.49 -2.16
C LEU A 145 -8.98 -11.63 -1.95
N ASP A 146 -8.76 -12.48 -0.95
CA ASP A 146 -9.63 -13.63 -0.70
C ASP A 146 -9.56 -14.15 0.75
N ARG A 147 -10.32 -15.18 1.10
CA ARG A 147 -10.23 -15.86 2.40
C ARG A 147 -8.88 -16.57 2.54
N GLY A 148 -8.43 -16.69 3.78
CA GLY A 148 -7.23 -17.45 4.11
C GLY A 148 -7.36 -18.93 3.72
N LEU A 149 -6.22 -19.56 3.43
CA LEU A 149 -6.15 -20.99 3.17
C LEU A 149 -6.25 -21.71 4.54
N HIS A 150 -7.28 -22.54 4.70
CA HIS A 150 -7.44 -23.45 5.84
C HIS A 150 -6.98 -24.85 5.47
#